data_AF-A0A7Z0AWX5-F1
#
_entry.id   AF-A0A7Z0AWX5-F1
#
_cell.length_a   1.000
_cell.length_b   1.000
_cell.length_c   1.000
_cell.angle_alpha   90.00
_cell.angle_beta   90.00
_cell.angle_gamma   90.00
#
_symmetry.space_group_name_H-M   'P 1'
#
loop_
_entity.id
_entity.type
_entity.pdbx_description
1 polymer ?
#
loop_
_entity_poly.entity_id
_entity_poly.type
_entity_poly.pdbx_seq_one_letter_code
_entity_poly.pdbx_strand_id
1 'polypeptide(L)'
;MVIHFKVDGHLACGHKGNNLSSSNELNRVKCRSCRNTDAYKDARKDQRNAARRAARHSRDAHTASDWRSEWIERLTAMAGLQRLPRGFTGQAFV
;
A
#
# COMPACT_ATOMS: atom_id res chain seq x y z
N MET A 1 29.15 24.27 -1.09
CA MET A 1 27.76 24.44 -0.60
C MET A 1 27.20 23.08 -0.20
N VAL A 2 26.67 22.93 1.02
CA VAL A 2 26.11 21.67 1.52
C VAL A 2 24.60 21.80 1.58
N ILE A 3 23.87 20.92 0.89
CA ILE A 3 22.40 20.91 0.92
C ILE A 3 21.93 20.06 2.09
N HIS A 4 21.08 20.64 2.92
CA HIS A 4 20.46 20.02 4.07
C HIS A 4 19.10 19.42 3.73
N PHE A 5 18.71 18.38 4.45
CA PHE A 5 17.35 17.85 4.38
C PHE A 5 16.41 18.71 5.19
N LYS A 6 15.33 19.17 4.56
CA LYS A 6 14.24 19.91 5.22
C LYS A 6 13.03 19.00 5.37
N VAL A 7 12.44 19.03 6.55
CA VAL A 7 11.22 18.29 6.90
C VAL A 7 10.41 19.22 7.79
N ASP A 8 9.11 19.33 7.53
CA ASP A 8 8.17 20.14 8.33
C ASP A 8 8.69 21.55 8.70
N GLY A 9 9.24 22.25 7.71
CA GLY A 9 9.73 23.63 7.88
C GLY A 9 11.12 23.77 8.53
N HIS A 10 11.71 22.71 9.07
CA HIS A 10 12.99 22.74 9.77
C HIS A 10 14.04 21.79 9.16
N LEU A 11 15.32 22.02 9.47
CA LEU A 11 16.39 21.13 9.02
C LEU A 11 16.43 19.89 9.90
N ALA A 12 16.48 18.71 9.30
CA ALA A 12 16.50 17.45 10.05
C ALA A 12 17.74 17.30 10.96
N CYS A 13 18.83 18.02 10.66
CA CYS A 13 20.06 18.03 11.46
C CYS A 13 20.06 19.05 12.61
N GLY A 14 19.00 19.86 12.77
CA GLY A 14 18.90 20.86 13.82
C GLY A 14 19.76 22.13 13.64
N HIS A 15 20.57 22.23 12.58
CA HIS A 15 21.28 23.48 12.26
C HIS A 15 20.31 24.64 12.05
N LYS A 16 20.65 25.80 12.62
CA LYS A 16 19.87 27.04 12.52
C LYS A 16 20.68 28.07 11.76
N GLY A 17 20.05 28.74 10.80
CA GLY A 17 20.66 29.79 9.99
C GLY A 17 19.84 30.08 8.73
N ASN A 18 19.57 31.35 8.45
CA ASN A 18 18.71 31.77 7.33
C ASN A 18 19.33 31.52 5.95
N ASN A 19 20.64 31.30 5.87
CA ASN A 19 21.38 31.14 4.60
C ASN A 19 21.79 29.68 4.30
N LEU A 20 21.16 28.70 4.95
CA LEU A 20 21.43 27.29 4.72
C LEU A 20 20.63 26.78 3.51
N SER A 21 21.33 26.32 2.46
CA SER A 21 20.67 25.66 1.33
C SER A 21 19.99 24.36 1.80
N SER A 22 18.69 24.24 1.56
CA SER A 22 17.88 23.11 2.02
C SER A 22 17.01 22.55 0.91
N SER A 23 16.69 21.26 0.98
CA SER A 23 15.87 20.57 0.00
C SER A 23 15.13 19.40 0.64
N ASN A 24 13.94 19.10 0.12
CA ASN A 24 13.21 17.88 0.44
C ASN A 24 13.60 16.72 -0.51
N GLU A 25 14.38 17.01 -1.57
CA GLU A 25 14.82 16.00 -2.53
C GLU A 25 16.02 15.22 -1.99
N LEU A 26 15.82 13.94 -1.67
CA LEU A 26 16.82 13.08 -1.02
C LEU A 26 18.16 12.99 -1.77
N ASN A 27 18.15 13.06 -3.11
CA ASN A 27 19.34 12.95 -3.95
C ASN A 27 20.20 14.22 -3.94
N ARG A 28 19.60 15.37 -3.60
CA ARG A 28 20.31 16.66 -3.50
C ARG A 28 20.98 16.83 -2.14
N VAL A 29 20.50 16.14 -1.10
CA VAL A 29 21.05 16.26 0.27
C VAL A 29 22.49 15.72 0.33
N LYS A 30 23.42 16.60 0.71
CA LYS A 30 24.84 16.26 0.94
C LYS A 30 25.26 16.34 2.40
N CYS A 31 24.47 16.96 3.29
CA CYS A 31 24.78 17.05 4.71
C CYS A 31 24.83 15.66 5.37
N ARG A 32 25.98 15.29 5.97
CA ARG A 32 26.16 13.98 6.61
C ARG A 32 25.25 13.80 7.84
N SER A 33 25.08 14.85 8.63
CA SER A 33 24.18 14.84 9.80
C SER A 33 22.74 14.60 9.39
N CYS A 34 22.24 15.34 8.38
CA CYS A 34 20.90 15.09 7.81
C CYS A 34 20.73 13.66 7.32
N ARG A 35 21.74 13.08 6.66
CA ARG A 35 21.64 11.71 6.12
C ARG A 35 21.61 10.62 7.20
N ASN A 36 21.96 10.94 8.44
CA ASN A 36 21.94 9.99 9.56
C ASN A 36 20.70 10.14 10.47
N THR A 37 19.89 11.18 10.29
CA THR A 37 18.68 11.37 11.09
C THR A 37 17.58 10.42 10.65
N ASP A 38 16.67 10.11 11.57
CA ASP A 38 15.56 9.18 11.30
C ASP A 38 14.60 9.74 10.26
N ALA A 39 14.30 11.05 10.32
CA ALA A 39 13.50 11.72 9.31
C ALA A 39 14.00 11.49 7.86
N TYR A 40 15.33 11.51 7.63
CA TYR A 40 15.88 11.23 6.30
C TYR A 40 15.80 9.75 5.93
N LYS A 41 16.05 8.85 6.90
CA LYS A 41 15.97 7.40 6.69
C LYS A 41 14.54 6.96 6.37
N ASP A 42 13.55 7.52 7.07
CA ASP A 42 12.13 7.26 6.87
C ASP A 42 11.68 7.78 5.50
N ALA A 43 12.02 9.02 5.15
CA ALA A 43 11.73 9.55 3.81
C ALA A 43 12.31 8.66 2.69
N ARG A 44 13.53 8.12 2.88
CA ARG A 44 14.15 7.18 1.93
C ARG A 44 13.46 5.82 1.89
N LYS A 45 12.98 5.33 3.03
CA LYS A 45 12.20 4.09 3.12
C LYS A 45 10.83 4.26 2.44
N ASP A 46 10.18 5.40 2.64
CA ASP A 46 8.91 5.71 2.00
C ASP A 46 9.02 5.88 0.50
N GLN A 47 10.06 6.56 0.00
CA GLN A 47 10.33 6.64 -1.44
C GLN A 47 10.44 5.24 -2.06
N ARG A 48 11.13 4.30 -1.39
CA ARG A 48 11.25 2.90 -1.84
C ARG A 48 9.92 2.15 -1.78
N ASN A 49 9.15 2.36 -0.74
CA ASN A 49 7.87 1.67 -0.54
C ASN A 49 6.73 2.26 -1.38
N ALA A 50 6.84 3.51 -1.83
CA ALA A 50 5.86 4.14 -2.71
C ALA A 50 5.68 3.34 -4.01
N ALA A 51 6.78 2.87 -4.62
CA ALA A 51 6.71 1.99 -5.79
C ALA A 51 5.97 0.68 -5.50
N ARG A 52 6.15 0.09 -4.31
CA ARG A 52 5.43 -1.13 -3.89
C ARG A 52 3.95 -0.87 -3.63
N ARG A 53 3.59 0.28 -3.04
CA ARG A 53 2.19 0.67 -2.84
C ARG A 53 1.49 0.91 -4.19
N ALA A 54 2.14 1.61 -5.12
CA ALA A 54 1.61 1.83 -6.46
C ALA A 54 1.34 0.51 -7.20
N ALA A 55 2.26 -0.45 -7.14
CA ALA A 55 2.09 -1.78 -7.74
C ALA A 55 1.00 -2.64 -7.09
N ARG A 56 0.65 -2.38 -5.82
CA ARG A 56 -0.49 -3.03 -5.17
C ARG A 56 -1.80 -2.39 -5.58
N HIS A 57 -1.89 -1.06 -5.61
CA HIS A 57 -3.08 -0.36 -6.09
C HIS A 57 -3.45 -0.70 -7.54
N SER A 58 -2.47 -0.97 -8.41
CA SER A 58 -2.75 -1.48 -9.77
C SER A 58 -3.26 -2.92 -9.80
N ARG A 59 -3.06 -3.70 -8.74
CA ARG A 59 -3.52 -5.09 -8.58
C ARG A 59 -4.81 -5.19 -7.76
N ASP A 60 -5.20 -4.14 -7.04
CA ASP A 60 -6.43 -4.03 -6.26
C ASP A 60 -7.70 -3.91 -7.12
N ALA A 61 -7.64 -4.27 -8.40
CA ALA A 61 -8.74 -4.97 -9.05
C ALA A 61 -8.78 -6.44 -8.60
N HIS A 62 -8.47 -6.71 -7.33
CA HIS A 62 -9.08 -7.84 -6.65
C HIS A 62 -10.56 -7.52 -6.63
N THR A 63 -11.24 -7.90 -7.72
CA THR A 63 -12.61 -8.39 -7.62
C THR A 63 -12.58 -9.24 -6.36
N ALA A 64 -13.21 -8.78 -5.28
CA ALA A 64 -13.47 -9.64 -4.16
C ALA A 64 -13.97 -10.91 -4.84
N SER A 65 -13.21 -12.01 -4.75
CA SER A 65 -13.69 -13.30 -5.22
C SER A 65 -14.93 -13.44 -4.38
N ASP A 66 -16.08 -13.16 -5.01
CA ASP A 66 -17.36 -13.21 -4.38
C ASP A 66 -17.61 -14.70 -4.30
N TRP A 67 -16.94 -15.29 -3.31
CA TRP A 67 -16.89 -16.72 -3.09
C TRP A 67 -18.31 -17.24 -3.00
N ARG A 68 -19.28 -16.40 -2.62
CA ARG A 68 -20.71 -16.67 -2.66
C ARG A 68 -21.19 -16.86 -4.10
N SER A 69 -20.90 -15.94 -5.01
CA SER A 69 -21.23 -16.07 -6.44
C SER A 69 -20.55 -17.28 -7.09
N GLU A 70 -19.25 -17.49 -6.86
CA GLU A 70 -18.53 -18.66 -7.37
C GLU A 70 -19.09 -19.99 -6.80
N TRP A 71 -19.49 -19.98 -5.53
CA TRP A 71 -20.11 -21.13 -4.87
C TRP A 71 -21.52 -21.41 -5.38
N ILE A 72 -22.33 -20.37 -5.62
CA ILE A 72 -23.66 -20.49 -6.22
C ILE A 72 -23.55 -21.07 -7.63
N GLU A 73 -22.63 -20.56 -8.46
CA GLU A 73 -22.40 -21.07 -9.82
C GLU A 73 -22.01 -22.55 -9.82
N ARG A 74 -21.16 -22.95 -8.87
CA ARG A 74 -20.76 -24.36 -8.71
C ARG A 74 -21.92 -25.25 -8.24
N LEU A 75 -22.80 -24.77 -7.37
CA LEU A 75 -23.98 -25.50 -6.93
C LEU A 75 -25.04 -25.63 -8.05
N THR A 76 -25.22 -24.59 -8.86
CA THR A 76 -26.17 -24.63 -9.98
C THR A 76 -25.69 -25.57 -11.09
N ALA A 77 -24.40 -25.60 -11.38
CA ALA A 77 -23.79 -26.49 -12.37
C ALA A 77 -23.82 -27.99 -11.99
N MET A 78 -24.01 -28.33 -10.71
CA MET A 78 -24.00 -29.72 -10.25
C MET A 78 -25.31 -30.44 -10.64
N ALA A 79 -25.27 -31.36 -11.61
CA ALA A 79 -26.44 -32.15 -12.02
C ALA A 79 -26.72 -33.31 -11.04
N GLY A 80 -28.00 -33.60 -10.76
CA GLY A 80 -28.44 -34.80 -10.03
C GLY A 80 -29.09 -34.58 -8.66
N LEU A 81 -29.57 -35.69 -8.06
CA LEU A 81 -30.35 -35.79 -6.82
C LEU A 81 -29.54 -35.58 -5.52
N GLN A 82 -28.30 -35.09 -5.59
CA GLN A 82 -27.53 -34.66 -4.42
C GLN A 82 -28.09 -33.37 -3.78
N ARG A 83 -29.34 -33.04 -4.11
CA ARG A 83 -29.91 -31.72 -3.86
C ARG A 83 -30.59 -31.59 -2.52
N LEU A 84 -30.91 -32.66 -1.80
CA LEU A 84 -31.32 -32.72 -0.39
C LEU A 84 -31.56 -34.19 0.00
N PRO A 85 -31.57 -34.55 1.30
CA PRO A 85 -32.08 -35.85 1.76
C PRO A 85 -33.48 -36.12 1.19
N ARG A 86 -33.81 -37.40 0.92
CA ARG A 86 -35.10 -37.76 0.33
C ARG A 86 -36.25 -37.13 1.11
N GLY A 87 -37.16 -36.44 0.42
CA GLY A 87 -38.33 -35.77 1.01
C GLY A 87 -38.32 -34.23 0.95
N PHE A 88 -37.23 -33.62 0.51
CA PHE A 88 -37.12 -32.17 0.36
C PHE A 88 -37.11 -31.79 -1.14
N THR A 89 -38.27 -31.40 -1.68
CA THR A 89 -38.41 -30.88 -3.05
C THR A 89 -39.00 -29.47 -3.01
N GLY A 90 -38.44 -28.52 -3.78
CA GLY A 90 -39.08 -27.23 -4.07
C GLY A 90 -38.57 -25.99 -3.31
N GLN A 91 -37.43 -26.02 -2.62
CA GLN A 91 -36.85 -24.80 -2.04
C GLN A 91 -35.90 -24.11 -3.02
N ALA A 92 -36.11 -22.82 -3.23
CA ALA A 92 -35.15 -21.95 -3.89
C ALA A 92 -34.00 -21.63 -2.92
N PHE A 93 -32.76 -21.55 -3.44
CA PHE A 93 -31.59 -21.18 -2.65
C PHE A 93 -31.65 -19.71 -2.23
N VAL A 94 -31.16 -19.39 -1.02
CA VAL A 94 -30.92 -18.02 -0.51
C VAL A 94 -29.42 -17.75 -0.47
#